data_AF-A0A1I6ZWZ0-F1
#
_entry.id   AF-A0A1I6ZWZ0-F1
#
_cell.length_a   1.000
_cell.length_b   1.000
_cell.length_c   1.000
_cell.angle_alpha   90.00
_cell.angle_beta   90.00
_cell.angle_gamma   90.00
#
_symmetry.space_group_name_H-M   'P 1'
#
loop_
_entity.id
_entity.type
_entity.pdbx_description
1 polymer ?
#
loop_
_entity_poly.entity_id
_entity_poly.type
_entity_poly.pdbx_seq_one_letter_code
_entity_poly.pdbx_strand_id
1 'polypeptide(L)'
;MSNPTSRRSVRAALAEQLLTVAGANREVLRDAPKERGKQVAMGAVLVSTAGLAAVSASYALHLALHLPWPFAVVGGLAWGLVILNLDRWLVVSTPRLKSKTGTIGMALPRVLLAVLIGAVVSTPLTLAVFSAEIGTEVQKMAAEEEDAFTQQLAEDSRYAELPAMREEIATLQADIADGVTPADVDADPAGSSRWARRR
;
A
#
# COMPACT_ATOMS: atom_id res chain seq x y z
N MET A 1 37.52 -14.11 -22.84
CA MET A 1 36.76 -14.43 -24.07
C MET A 1 35.51 -15.22 -23.72
N SER A 2 34.30 -14.71 -23.99
CA SER A 2 33.05 -15.47 -23.77
C SER A 2 32.75 -16.36 -24.99
N ASN A 3 32.57 -17.66 -24.73
CA ASN A 3 32.51 -18.71 -25.76
C ASN A 3 31.20 -18.63 -26.58
N PRO A 4 31.24 -18.48 -27.92
CA PRO A 4 30.04 -18.33 -28.76
C PRO A 4 29.12 -19.55 -28.77
N THR A 5 29.61 -20.74 -28.43
CA THR A 5 28.80 -21.98 -28.38
C THR A 5 27.87 -22.02 -27.15
N SER A 6 28.31 -21.49 -26.00
CA SER A 6 27.49 -21.38 -24.78
C SER A 6 26.29 -20.47 -24.98
N ARG A 7 26.45 -19.35 -25.68
CA ARG A 7 25.33 -18.43 -25.97
C ARG A 7 24.27 -19.06 -26.88
N ARG A 8 24.66 -19.96 -27.80
CA ARG A 8 23.70 -20.67 -28.66
C ARG A 8 22.89 -21.72 -27.89
N SER A 9 23.51 -22.47 -26.98
CA SER A 9 22.80 -23.49 -26.19
C SER A 9 21.82 -22.88 -25.19
N VAL A 10 22.22 -21.78 -24.52
CA VAL A 10 21.35 -21.06 -23.57
C VAL A 10 20.14 -20.46 -24.28
N ARG A 11 20.31 -19.85 -25.46
CA ARG A 11 19.20 -19.32 -26.24
C ARG A 11 18.25 -20.42 -26.72
N ALA A 12 18.77 -21.61 -27.07
CA ALA A 12 17.95 -22.75 -27.46
C ALA A 12 17.13 -23.30 -26.28
N ALA A 13 17.73 -23.43 -25.09
CA ALA A 13 17.04 -23.87 -23.88
C ALA A 13 15.95 -22.89 -23.43
N LEU A 14 16.23 -21.59 -23.49
CA LEU A 14 15.24 -20.55 -23.22
C LEU A 14 14.07 -20.60 -24.21
N ALA A 15 14.35 -20.76 -25.50
CA ALA A 15 13.30 -20.89 -26.50
C ALA A 15 12.40 -22.12 -26.26
N GLU A 16 12.98 -23.25 -25.84
CA GLU A 16 12.25 -24.46 -25.47
C GLU A 16 11.38 -24.27 -24.21
N GLN A 17 11.88 -23.56 -23.19
CA GLN A 17 11.08 -23.23 -22.02
C GLN A 17 9.92 -22.30 -22.37
N LEU A 18 10.16 -21.28 -23.20
CA LEU A 18 9.12 -20.37 -23.67
C LEU A 18 8.04 -21.08 -24.52
N LEU A 19 8.42 -22.06 -25.34
CA LEU A 19 7.47 -22.89 -26.09
C LEU A 19 6.60 -23.75 -25.16
N THR A 20 7.20 -24.29 -24.10
CA THR A 20 6.49 -25.07 -23.10
C THR A 20 5.48 -24.21 -22.33
N VAL A 21 5.89 -22.98 -21.96
CA VAL A 21 5.01 -22.00 -21.31
C VAL A 21 3.89 -21.52 -22.24
N ALA A 22 4.17 -21.32 -23.53
CA ALA A 22 3.17 -20.95 -24.53
C ALA A 22 2.12 -22.06 -24.80
N GLY A 23 2.31 -23.29 -24.29
CA GLY A 23 1.43 -24.43 -24.59
C GLY A 23 1.53 -24.92 -26.03
N ALA A 24 2.70 -24.73 -26.66
CA ALA A 24 2.95 -25.04 -28.05
C ALA A 24 2.99 -26.56 -28.34
N ASN A 25 2.25 -27.03 -29.34
CA ASN A 25 2.35 -28.43 -29.79
C ASN A 25 3.65 -28.63 -30.61
N ARG A 26 4.61 -29.34 -30.01
CA ARG A 26 5.96 -29.57 -30.57
C ARG A 26 5.96 -30.32 -31.89
N GLU A 27 4.97 -31.19 -32.12
CA GLU A 27 4.84 -31.97 -33.37
C GLU A 27 4.44 -31.08 -34.54
N VAL A 28 3.49 -30.16 -34.32
CA VAL A 28 3.02 -29.20 -35.34
C VAL A 28 4.10 -28.16 -35.69
N LEU A 29 4.96 -27.81 -34.73
CA LEU A 29 6.06 -26.86 -34.92
C LEU A 29 7.26 -27.43 -35.67
N ARG A 30 7.43 -28.76 -35.62
CA ARG A 30 8.47 -29.45 -36.39
C ARG A 30 8.21 -29.30 -37.89
N ASP A 31 6.94 -29.27 -38.27
CA ASP A 31 6.50 -29.16 -39.67
C ASP A 31 6.32 -27.69 -40.13
N ALA A 32 6.35 -26.72 -39.21
CA ALA A 32 6.22 -25.28 -39.51
C ALA A 32 7.25 -24.42 -38.76
N PRO A 33 8.55 -24.45 -39.15
CA PRO A 33 9.63 -23.77 -38.43
C PRO A 33 9.48 -22.24 -38.39
N LYS A 34 8.75 -21.62 -39.33
CA LYS A 34 8.47 -20.18 -39.34
C LYS A 34 7.48 -19.76 -38.24
N GLU A 35 6.57 -20.64 -37.81
CA GLU A 35 5.60 -20.35 -36.74
C GLU A 35 6.21 -20.48 -35.34
N ARG A 36 7.36 -21.15 -35.22
CA ARG A 36 8.10 -21.30 -33.95
C ARG A 36 8.53 -19.98 -33.35
N GLY A 37 9.02 -19.05 -34.17
CA GLY A 37 9.42 -17.72 -33.69
C GLY A 37 8.24 -16.94 -33.09
N LYS A 38 7.05 -17.06 -33.70
CA LYS A 38 5.83 -16.38 -33.23
C LYS A 38 5.33 -16.97 -31.90
N GLN A 39 5.39 -18.29 -31.74
CA GLN A 39 5.00 -18.95 -30.48
C GLN A 39 5.99 -18.70 -29.35
N VAL A 40 7.30 -18.66 -29.64
CA VAL A 40 8.32 -18.23 -28.66
C VAL A 40 8.07 -16.78 -28.20
N ALA A 41 7.77 -15.88 -29.14
CA ALA A 41 7.43 -14.48 -28.81
C ALA A 41 6.18 -14.39 -27.93
N MET A 42 5.15 -15.20 -28.22
CA MET A 42 3.94 -15.27 -27.40
C MET A 42 4.24 -15.77 -25.98
N GLY A 43 5.04 -16.84 -25.85
CA GLY A 43 5.52 -17.32 -24.55
C GLY A 43 6.33 -16.28 -23.77
N ALA A 44 7.17 -15.50 -24.47
CA ALA A 44 7.93 -14.42 -23.84
C ALA A 44 7.03 -13.32 -23.26
N VAL A 45 5.95 -12.97 -23.96
CA VAL A 45 4.96 -12.00 -23.45
C VAL A 45 4.26 -12.55 -22.21
N LEU A 46 3.81 -13.80 -22.24
CA LEU A 46 3.16 -14.46 -21.09
C LEU A 46 4.07 -14.47 -19.85
N VAL A 47 5.35 -14.84 -20.01
CA VAL A 47 6.34 -14.86 -18.92
C VAL A 47 6.61 -13.45 -18.40
N SER A 48 6.67 -12.44 -19.28
CA SER A 48 6.89 -11.05 -18.86
C SER A 48 5.73 -10.53 -18.01
N THR A 49 4.50 -10.80 -18.42
CA THR A 49 3.30 -10.43 -17.65
C THR A 49 3.24 -11.15 -16.31
N ALA A 50 3.53 -12.46 -16.28
CA ALA A 50 3.57 -13.24 -15.04
C ALA A 50 4.69 -12.80 -14.10
N GLY A 51 5.86 -12.44 -14.63
CA GLY A 51 6.99 -11.94 -13.84
C GLY A 51 6.67 -10.60 -13.17
N LEU A 52 6.08 -9.66 -13.92
CA LEU A 52 5.66 -8.37 -13.35
C LEU A 52 4.56 -8.56 -12.29
N ALA A 53 3.60 -9.45 -12.54
CA ALA A 53 2.59 -9.82 -11.57
C ALA A 53 3.18 -10.44 -10.30
N ALA A 54 4.19 -11.30 -10.43
CA ALA A 54 4.85 -11.92 -9.29
C ALA A 54 5.57 -10.90 -8.42
N VAL A 55 6.29 -9.94 -9.03
CA VAL A 55 6.96 -8.85 -8.31
C VAL A 55 5.93 -7.97 -7.59
N SER A 56 4.87 -7.58 -8.31
CA SER A 56 3.79 -6.76 -7.75
C SER A 56 3.08 -7.45 -6.58
N ALA A 57 2.72 -8.73 -6.73
CA ALA A 57 2.07 -9.50 -5.68
C ALA A 57 3.00 -9.79 -4.50
N SER A 58 4.29 -10.03 -4.74
CA SER A 58 5.27 -10.19 -3.64
C SER A 58 5.33 -8.95 -2.77
N TYR A 59 5.40 -7.77 -3.40
CA TYR A 59 5.41 -6.51 -2.69
C TYR A 59 4.09 -6.26 -1.96
N ALA A 60 2.96 -6.51 -2.62
CA ALA A 60 1.64 -6.40 -2.00
C ALA A 60 1.47 -7.32 -0.79
N LEU A 61 1.93 -8.58 -0.85
CA LEU A 61 1.90 -9.51 0.28
C LEU A 61 2.78 -9.04 1.43
N HIS A 62 3.94 -8.46 1.13
CA HIS A 62 4.82 -7.91 2.15
C HIS A 62 4.18 -6.72 2.87
N LEU A 63 3.54 -5.79 2.13
CA LEU A 63 2.96 -4.58 2.72
C LEU A 63 1.57 -4.81 3.34
N ALA A 64 0.71 -5.62 2.73
CA ALA A 64 -0.64 -5.84 3.23
C ALA A 64 -0.68 -6.85 4.37
N LEU A 65 0.12 -7.92 4.30
CA LEU A 65 0.09 -9.02 5.28
C LEU A 65 1.30 -9.02 6.23
N HIS A 66 2.21 -8.05 6.11
CA HIS A 66 3.45 -7.97 6.90
C HIS A 66 4.26 -9.28 6.86
N LEU A 67 4.17 -10.02 5.76
CA LEU A 67 4.80 -11.32 5.61
C LEU A 67 6.33 -11.16 5.50
N PRO A 68 7.14 -12.08 6.05
CA PRO A 68 8.58 -12.03 5.86
C PRO A 68 8.92 -12.16 4.37
N TRP A 69 9.93 -11.44 3.91
CA TRP A 69 10.36 -11.39 2.50
C TRP A 69 10.39 -12.76 1.78
N PRO A 70 10.94 -13.84 2.38
CA PRO A 70 10.94 -15.16 1.73
C PRO A 70 9.54 -15.70 1.42
N PHE A 71 8.58 -15.54 2.33
CA PHE A 71 7.21 -15.99 2.15
C PHE A 71 6.45 -15.10 1.16
N ALA A 72 6.72 -13.80 1.19
CA ALA A 72 6.14 -12.85 0.24
C ALA A 72 6.56 -13.17 -1.20
N VAL A 73 7.84 -13.48 -1.43
CA VAL A 73 8.37 -13.89 -2.74
C VAL A 73 7.75 -15.20 -3.22
N VAL A 74 7.64 -16.20 -2.34
CA VAL A 74 7.01 -17.49 -2.70
C VAL A 74 5.53 -17.31 -3.04
N GLY A 75 4.81 -16.51 -2.25
CA GLY A 75 3.40 -16.19 -2.51
C GLY A 75 3.22 -15.41 -3.81
N GLY A 76 4.09 -14.45 -4.09
CA GLY A 76 4.08 -13.70 -5.35
C GLY A 76 4.41 -14.58 -6.55
N LEU A 77 5.37 -15.51 -6.44
CA LEU A 77 5.65 -16.49 -7.49
C LEU A 77 4.45 -17.41 -7.75
N ALA A 78 3.79 -17.89 -6.70
CA ALA A 78 2.57 -18.69 -6.82
C ALA A 78 1.47 -17.90 -7.54
N TRP A 79 1.29 -16.63 -7.19
CA TRP A 79 0.32 -15.75 -7.85
C TRP A 79 0.68 -15.46 -9.31
N GLY A 80 1.95 -15.18 -9.61
CA GLY A 80 2.43 -15.03 -10.97
C GLY A 80 2.18 -16.28 -11.82
N LEU A 81 2.27 -17.47 -11.23
CA LEU A 81 1.97 -18.74 -11.88
C LEU A 81 0.46 -18.92 -12.14
N VAL A 82 -0.40 -18.40 -11.27
CA VAL A 82 -1.86 -18.31 -11.50
C VAL A 82 -2.15 -17.40 -12.70
N ILE A 83 -1.56 -16.20 -12.74
CA ILE A 83 -1.72 -15.27 -13.86
C ILE A 83 -1.22 -15.90 -15.16
N LEU A 84 -0.08 -16.59 -15.13
CA LEU A 84 0.48 -17.29 -16.29
C LEU A 84 -0.48 -18.36 -16.82
N ASN A 85 -1.11 -19.14 -15.95
CA ASN A 85 -2.08 -20.16 -16.34
C ASN A 85 -3.35 -19.53 -16.92
N LEU A 86 -3.84 -18.45 -16.32
CA LEU A 86 -5.03 -17.74 -16.80
C LEU A 86 -4.79 -17.13 -18.18
N ASP A 87 -3.67 -16.44 -18.36
CA ASP A 87 -3.33 -15.78 -19.63
C ASP A 87 -3.05 -16.83 -20.73
N ARG A 88 -2.44 -17.98 -20.37
CA ARG A 88 -2.30 -19.13 -21.26
C ARG A 88 -3.66 -19.71 -21.67
N TRP A 89 -4.59 -19.90 -20.72
CA TRP A 89 -5.93 -20.39 -21.02
C TRP A 89 -6.67 -19.43 -21.98
N LEU A 90 -6.62 -18.12 -21.73
CA LEU A 90 -7.21 -17.09 -22.60
C LEU A 90 -6.64 -17.10 -24.02
N VAL A 91 -5.32 -17.26 -24.15
CA VAL A 91 -4.66 -17.32 -25.47
C VAL A 91 -5.04 -18.60 -26.22
N VAL A 92 -5.10 -19.74 -25.52
CA VAL A 92 -5.42 -21.05 -26.13
C VAL A 92 -6.91 -21.17 -26.45
N SER A 93 -7.80 -20.57 -25.65
CA SER A 93 -9.25 -20.60 -25.87
C SER A 93 -9.72 -19.71 -27.02
N THR A 94 -8.81 -18.96 -27.66
CA THR A 94 -9.14 -18.13 -28.81
C THR A 94 -9.36 -19.01 -30.05
N PRO A 95 -10.59 -19.14 -30.58
CA PRO A 95 -10.84 -19.83 -31.83
C PRO A 95 -10.10 -19.11 -32.96
N ARG A 96 -9.42 -19.85 -33.85
CA ARG A 96 -8.74 -19.26 -35.01
C ARG A 96 -9.77 -18.74 -36.02
N LEU A 97 -10.32 -17.54 -35.79
CA LEU A 97 -11.18 -16.87 -36.76
C LEU A 97 -10.36 -16.40 -37.97
N LYS A 98 -10.85 -16.68 -39.19
CA LYS A 98 -10.18 -16.31 -40.46
C LYS A 98 -10.07 -14.79 -40.70
N SER A 99 -10.72 -13.96 -39.89
CA SER A 99 -10.79 -12.50 -40.05
C SER A 99 -9.92 -11.75 -39.03
N LYS A 100 -9.09 -10.81 -39.53
CA LYS A 100 -8.24 -9.92 -38.70
C LYS A 100 -9.05 -9.03 -37.76
N THR A 101 -10.24 -8.58 -38.19
CA THR A 101 -11.16 -7.77 -37.35
C THR A 101 -11.83 -8.59 -36.25
N GLY A 102 -12.18 -9.85 -36.53
CA GLY A 102 -12.69 -10.77 -35.50
C GLY A 102 -11.66 -11.10 -34.42
N THR A 103 -10.38 -11.10 -34.78
CA THR A 103 -9.26 -11.32 -33.84
C THR A 103 -9.08 -10.13 -32.89
N ILE A 104 -9.24 -8.89 -33.38
CA ILE A 104 -9.13 -7.67 -32.56
C ILE A 104 -10.32 -7.57 -31.58
N GLY A 105 -11.55 -7.87 -32.05
CA GLY A 105 -12.73 -7.88 -31.19
C GLY A 105 -12.66 -8.90 -30.04
N MET A 106 -11.97 -10.03 -30.24
CA MET A 106 -11.74 -11.04 -29.20
C MET A 106 -10.60 -10.71 -28.23
N ALA A 107 -9.69 -9.80 -28.58
CA ALA A 107 -8.68 -9.30 -27.65
C ALA A 107 -9.26 -8.27 -26.65
N LEU A 108 -10.42 -7.69 -26.97
CA LEU A 108 -11.11 -6.69 -26.15
C LEU A 108 -11.43 -7.16 -24.72
N PRO A 109 -12.03 -8.34 -24.47
CA PRO A 109 -12.28 -8.81 -23.11
C PRO A 109 -11.00 -8.94 -22.27
N ARG A 110 -9.86 -9.29 -22.89
CA ARG A 110 -8.57 -9.36 -22.20
C ARG A 110 -8.10 -7.97 -21.76
N VAL A 111 -8.20 -6.97 -22.63
CA VAL A 111 -7.83 -5.59 -22.30
C VAL A 111 -8.75 -5.04 -21.21
N LEU A 112 -10.06 -5.29 -21.30
CA LEU A 112 -11.02 -4.86 -20.31
C LEU A 112 -10.73 -5.47 -18.92
N LEU A 113 -10.46 -6.78 -18.87
CA LEU A 113 -10.12 -7.47 -17.63
C LEU A 113 -8.80 -6.94 -17.04
N ALA A 114 -7.79 -6.68 -17.88
CA ALA A 114 -6.51 -6.12 -17.44
C ALA A 114 -6.66 -4.71 -16.85
N VAL A 115 -7.48 -3.86 -17.48
CA VAL A 115 -7.78 -2.51 -16.95
C VAL A 115 -8.53 -2.60 -15.62
N LEU A 116 -9.50 -3.51 -15.50
CA LEU A 116 -10.28 -3.67 -14.27
C LEU A 116 -9.40 -4.15 -13.11
N ILE A 117 -8.55 -5.16 -13.34
CA ILE A 117 -7.59 -5.65 -12.34
C ILE A 117 -6.58 -4.55 -11.99
N GLY A 118 -6.05 -3.84 -13.00
CA GLY A 118 -5.10 -2.75 -12.80
C GLY A 118 -5.69 -1.61 -11.95
N ALA A 119 -6.95 -1.24 -12.18
CA ALA A 119 -7.63 -0.23 -11.39
C ALA A 119 -7.73 -0.65 -9.91
N VAL A 120 -8.19 -1.89 -9.64
CA VAL A 120 -8.38 -2.41 -8.28
C VAL A 120 -7.05 -2.57 -7.54
N VAL A 121 -5.98 -2.99 -8.23
CA VAL A 121 -4.65 -3.21 -7.62
C VAL A 121 -3.89 -1.88 -7.45
N SER A 122 -4.16 -0.86 -8.26
CA SER A 122 -3.41 0.40 -8.21
C SER A 122 -3.61 1.17 -6.90
N THR A 123 -4.82 1.19 -6.33
CA THR A 123 -5.11 1.93 -5.09
C THR A 123 -4.28 1.45 -3.88
N PRO A 124 -4.27 0.15 -3.51
CA PRO A 124 -3.47 -0.30 -2.38
C PRO A 124 -1.97 -0.13 -2.64
N LEU A 125 -1.52 -0.35 -3.89
CA LEU A 125 -0.11 -0.17 -4.25
C LEU A 125 0.34 1.29 -4.15
N THR A 126 -0.54 2.23 -4.52
CA THR A 126 -0.25 3.67 -4.44
C THR A 126 -0.12 4.10 -2.98
N LEU A 127 -1.07 3.71 -2.12
CA LEU A 127 -1.00 3.98 -0.68
C LEU A 127 0.24 3.37 -0.03
N ALA A 128 0.61 2.18 -0.47
CA ALA A 128 1.82 1.48 -0.05
C ALA A 128 3.11 2.25 -0.39
N VAL A 129 3.26 2.69 -1.64
CA VAL A 129 4.47 3.39 -2.10
C VAL A 129 4.60 4.76 -1.43
N PHE A 130 3.49 5.44 -1.20
CA PHE A 130 3.47 6.78 -0.59
C PHE A 130 3.20 6.76 0.92
N SER A 131 3.26 5.61 1.60
CA SER A 131 2.85 5.50 3.01
C SER A 131 3.63 6.44 3.94
N ALA A 132 4.92 6.64 3.68
CA ALA A 132 5.77 7.54 4.46
C ALA A 132 5.43 9.03 4.26
N GLU A 133 5.09 9.40 3.03
CA GLU A 133 4.71 10.78 2.69
C GLU A 133 3.31 11.10 3.20
N ILE A 134 2.36 10.16 3.03
CA ILE A 134 1.02 10.25 3.61
C ILE A 134 1.10 10.37 5.13
N GLY A 135 1.94 9.59 5.81
CA GLY A 135 2.08 9.67 7.28
C GLY A 135 2.58 11.03 7.77
N THR A 136 3.47 11.67 7.00
CA THR A 136 3.98 13.01 7.32
C THR A 136 2.90 14.07 7.09
N GLU A 137 2.16 13.97 5.98
CA GLU A 137 1.10 14.91 5.66
C GLU A 137 -0.08 14.80 6.63
N VAL A 138 -0.46 13.58 7.04
CA VAL A 138 -1.51 13.36 8.05
C VAL A 138 -1.12 14.00 9.40
N GLN A 139 0.15 13.94 9.79
CA GLN A 139 0.62 14.61 11.01
C GLN A 139 0.54 16.14 10.91
N LYS A 140 0.89 16.70 9.74
CA LYS A 140 0.74 18.14 9.51
C LYS A 140 -0.71 18.56 9.52
N MET A 141 -1.58 17.83 8.84
CA MET A 141 -3.02 18.10 8.84
C MET A 141 -3.60 18.05 10.25
N ALA A 142 -3.19 17.09 11.08
CA ALA A 142 -3.62 17.01 12.47
C ALA A 142 -3.12 18.20 13.31
N ALA A 143 -1.87 18.62 13.14
CA ALA A 143 -1.33 19.79 13.83
C ALA A 143 -2.02 21.09 13.39
N GLU A 144 -2.28 21.26 12.08
CA GLU A 144 -3.02 22.40 11.54
C GLU A 144 -4.47 22.44 12.03
N GLU A 145 -5.14 21.29 12.15
CA GLU A 145 -6.48 21.19 12.74
C GLU A 145 -6.49 21.55 14.24
N GLU A 146 -5.49 21.10 15.02
CA GLU A 146 -5.34 21.48 16.43
C GLU A 146 -5.08 22.98 16.60
N ASP A 147 -4.22 23.56 15.77
CA ASP A 147 -3.93 24.99 15.78
C ASP A 147 -5.16 25.81 15.36
N ALA A 148 -5.87 25.38 14.31
CA ALA A 148 -7.10 26.02 13.86
C ALA A 148 -8.20 25.96 14.92
N PHE A 149 -8.35 24.82 15.60
CA PHE A 149 -9.30 24.66 16.71
C PHE A 149 -8.93 25.54 17.91
N THR A 150 -7.64 25.64 18.24
CA THR A 150 -7.14 26.51 19.31
C THR A 150 -7.36 27.99 18.97
N GLN A 151 -7.15 28.40 17.72
CA GLN A 151 -7.47 29.74 17.25
C GLN A 151 -8.97 30.02 17.32
N GLN A 152 -9.81 29.08 16.91
CA GLN A 152 -11.27 29.21 17.00
C GLN A 152 -11.74 29.38 18.45
N LEU A 153 -11.14 28.64 19.38
CA LEU A 153 -11.39 28.80 20.81
C LEU A 153 -10.91 30.16 21.32
N ALA A 154 -9.76 30.66 20.87
CA ALA A 154 -9.22 31.95 21.29
C ALA A 154 -10.01 33.16 20.75
N GLU A 155 -10.59 33.03 19.55
CA GLU A 155 -11.40 34.09 18.92
C GLU A 155 -12.85 34.13 19.44
N ASP A 156 -13.37 33.03 19.97
CA ASP A 156 -14.71 32.98 20.54
C ASP A 156 -14.74 33.65 21.92
N SER A 157 -15.57 34.69 22.05
CA SER A 157 -15.63 35.58 23.22
C SER A 157 -16.04 34.87 24.51
N ARG A 158 -16.62 33.67 24.42
CA ARG A 158 -16.94 32.81 25.58
C ARG A 158 -15.72 32.22 26.27
N TYR A 159 -14.59 32.14 25.59
CA TYR A 159 -13.36 31.52 26.08
C TYR A 159 -12.26 32.55 26.38
N ALA A 160 -12.53 33.84 26.20
CA ALA A 160 -11.59 34.93 26.51
C ALA A 160 -11.13 34.94 27.98
N GLU A 161 -11.92 34.38 28.89
CA GLU A 161 -11.60 34.29 30.33
C GLU A 161 -10.81 33.02 30.71
N LEU A 162 -10.70 32.02 29.82
CA LEU A 162 -9.95 30.78 30.09
C LEU A 162 -8.47 30.98 30.46
N PRO A 163 -7.71 31.92 29.85
CA PRO A 163 -6.32 32.16 30.23
C PRO A 163 -6.22 32.65 31.68
N ALA A 164 -7.08 33.59 32.08
CA ALA A 164 -7.13 34.14 33.43
C ALA A 164 -7.51 33.07 34.46
N MET A 165 -8.49 32.21 34.14
CA MET A 165 -8.88 31.09 35.02
C MET A 165 -7.79 30.03 35.16
N ARG A 166 -6.98 29.77 34.12
CA ARG A 166 -5.85 28.84 34.21
C ARG A 166 -4.71 29.41 35.04
N GLU A 167 -4.48 30.71 34.96
CA GLU A 167 -3.50 31.42 35.78
C GLU A 167 -3.92 31.39 37.26
N GLU A 168 -5.20 31.63 37.56
CA GLU A 168 -5.77 31.53 38.91
C GLU A 168 -5.69 30.09 39.48
N ILE A 169 -5.95 29.06 38.66
CA ILE A 169 -5.76 27.67 39.09
C ILE A 169 -4.28 27.39 39.37
N ALA A 170 -3.35 27.89 38.55
CA ALA A 170 -1.93 27.70 38.76
C ALA A 170 -1.43 28.39 40.04
N THR A 171 -1.93 29.58 40.36
CA THR A 171 -1.64 30.27 41.63
C THR A 171 -2.24 29.53 42.82
N LEU A 172 -3.50 29.10 42.73
CA LEU A 172 -4.15 28.34 43.79
C LEU A 172 -3.47 26.98 44.02
N GLN A 173 -2.99 26.32 42.97
CA GLN A 173 -2.21 25.08 43.10
C GLN A 173 -0.83 25.32 43.69
N ALA A 174 -0.17 26.44 43.37
CA ALA A 174 1.08 26.84 44.00
C ALA A 174 0.89 27.13 45.50
N ASP A 175 -0.17 27.86 45.87
CA ASP A 175 -0.54 28.15 47.26
C ASP A 175 -0.87 26.87 48.05
N ILE A 176 -1.54 25.89 47.42
CA ILE A 176 -1.81 24.58 48.03
C ILE A 176 -0.52 23.74 48.16
N ALA A 177 0.40 23.84 47.20
CA ALA A 177 1.66 23.09 47.17
C ALA A 177 2.70 23.62 48.17
N ASP A 178 2.71 24.92 48.46
CA ASP A 178 3.48 25.50 49.57
C ASP A 178 2.97 25.06 50.96
N GLY A 179 1.77 24.46 50.99
CA GLY A 179 1.18 23.85 52.17
C GLY A 179 0.59 24.90 53.11
N VAL A 180 -0.58 24.60 53.68
CA VAL A 180 -1.21 25.49 54.68
C VAL A 180 -0.24 25.71 55.83
N THR A 181 0.33 26.90 55.90
CA THR A 181 1.20 27.26 57.02
C THR A 181 0.32 27.70 58.19
N PRO A 182 0.75 27.52 59.45
CA PRO A 182 -0.01 27.98 60.61
C PRO A 182 -0.37 29.48 60.58
N ALA A 183 0.37 30.29 59.82
CA ALA A 183 0.10 31.71 59.62
C ALA A 183 -1.20 31.96 58.82
N ASP A 184 -1.56 31.07 57.91
CA ASP A 184 -2.76 31.20 57.05
C ASP A 184 -4.05 30.85 57.82
N VAL A 185 -3.94 29.98 58.84
CA VAL A 185 -5.05 29.62 59.74
C VAL A 185 -5.37 30.76 60.71
N ASP A 186 -4.35 31.54 61.13
CA ASP A 186 -4.51 32.69 62.02
C ASP A 186 -4.97 33.96 61.28
N ALA A 187 -4.77 34.02 59.97
CA ALA A 187 -5.22 35.12 59.10
C ALA A 187 -6.69 34.96 58.64
N ASP A 188 -7.35 33.83 58.87
CA ASP A 188 -8.76 33.61 58.52
C ASP A 188 -9.70 34.40 59.47
N PRO A 189 -10.39 35.46 58.99
CA PRO A 189 -11.33 36.22 59.81
C PRO A 189 -12.54 35.39 60.28
N ALA A 190 -12.82 34.24 59.67
CA ALA A 190 -13.90 33.35 60.08
C ALA A 190 -13.53 32.47 61.31
N GLY A 191 -12.25 32.12 61.48
CA GLY A 191 -11.75 31.31 62.58
C GLY A 191 -11.81 32.02 63.94
N SER A 192 -11.32 33.26 64.00
CA SER A 192 -11.24 34.05 65.25
C SER A 192 -12.62 34.32 65.90
N SER A 193 -13.67 34.48 65.09
CA SER A 193 -15.04 34.73 65.56
C SER A 193 -15.76 33.49 66.12
N ARG A 194 -15.23 32.28 65.85
CA ARG A 194 -15.84 31.02 66.26
C ARG A 194 -15.34 30.58 67.65
N TRP A 195 -14.14 30.99 68.04
CA TRP A 195 -13.54 30.71 69.36
C TRP A 195 -13.90 31.75 70.44
N ALA A 196 -14.23 32.99 70.05
CA ALA A 196 -14.68 34.04 70.97
C ALA A 196 -16.10 33.80 71.56
N ARG A 197 -16.92 32.96 70.92
CA ARG A 197 -18.30 32.65 71.35
C ARG A 197 -18.42 31.49 72.34
N ARG A 198 -17.32 30.82 72.70
CA ARG A 198 -17.29 29.65 73.59
C ARG A 198 -16.66 29.90 74.97
N ARG A 199 -16.42 31.16 75.35
CA ARG A 199 -16.04 31.53 76.72
C ARG A 199 -17.11 32.36 77.37
#